data_AF-A0A940R233-F1
#
_entry.id   AF-A0A940R233-F1
#
_cell.length_a   1.000
_cell.length_b   1.000
_cell.length_c   1.000
_cell.angle_alpha   90.00
_cell.angle_beta   90.00
_cell.angle_gamma   90.00
#
_symmetry.space_group_name_H-M   'P 1'
#
loop_
_entity.id
_entity.type
_entity.pdbx_description
1 polymer ?
#
loop_
_entity_poly.entity_id
_entity_poly.type
_entity_poly.pdbx_seq_one_letter_code
_entity_poly.pdbx_strand_id
1 'polypeptide(L)'
;MLKHPELFYLDDLQELFTDVQLQRIFPDQKTFADCTPLFPVAEIIERYKAFKQAGEGDLMSFITTHFRLPKPIPQPKEPWNFPIDE
;
A
#
# COMPACT_ATOMS: atom_id res chain seq x y z
N MET A 1 20.12 6.38 21.96
CA MET A 1 18.95 6.41 21.06
C MET A 1 18.83 5.05 20.38
N LEU A 2 18.17 4.09 21.03
CA LEU A 2 17.78 2.86 20.35
C LEU A 2 16.50 3.20 19.59
N LYS A 3 16.61 3.56 18.31
CA LYS A 3 15.45 3.46 17.43
C LYS A 3 15.20 1.96 17.32
N HIS A 4 14.11 1.49 17.94
CA HIS A 4 13.74 0.08 17.86
C HIS A 4 13.60 -0.27 16.36
N PRO A 5 14.25 -1.34 15.87
CA PRO A 5 14.18 -1.72 14.45
C PRO A 5 12.74 -1.89 13.99
N GLU A 6 11.85 -2.32 14.89
CA GLU A 6 10.41 -2.44 14.65
C GLU A 6 9.68 -1.11 14.39
N LEU A 7 10.15 0.01 14.94
CA LEU A 7 9.52 1.33 14.76
C LEU A 7 9.93 2.00 13.46
N PHE A 8 11.12 1.67 12.93
CA PHE A 8 11.53 2.15 11.60
C PHE A 8 10.56 1.67 10.52
N TYR A 9 9.95 0.49 10.70
CA TYR A 9 9.00 -0.05 9.74
C TYR A 9 7.73 0.80 9.58
N LEU A 10 7.29 1.49 10.64
CA LEU A 10 6.06 2.28 10.58
C LEU A 10 6.25 3.56 9.77
N ASP A 11 7.34 4.29 10.00
CA ASP A 11 7.63 5.56 9.33
C ASP A 11 7.84 5.38 7.83
N ASP A 12 8.58 4.35 7.43
CA ASP A 12 8.90 4.13 6.02
C ASP A 12 7.71 3.57 5.23
N LEU A 13 6.86 2.75 5.87
CA LEU A 13 5.63 2.29 5.26
C LEU A 13 4.61 3.43 5.16
N GLN A 14 4.63 4.36 6.11
CA GLN A 14 3.89 5.62 6.01
C GLN A 14 4.39 6.48 4.83
N GLU A 15 5.70 6.56 4.58
CA GLU A 15 6.24 7.25 3.41
C GLU A 15 5.78 6.59 2.10
N LEU A 16 5.98 5.27 1.97
CA LEU A 16 5.52 4.51 0.79
C LEU A 16 4.02 4.71 0.57
N PHE A 17 3.21 4.56 1.62
CA PHE A 17 1.77 4.78 1.56
C PHE A 17 1.43 6.20 1.09
N THR A 18 2.09 7.21 1.65
CA THR A 18 1.88 8.62 1.28
C THR A 18 2.18 8.85 -0.21
N ASP A 19 3.30 8.33 -0.70
CA ASP A 19 3.68 8.43 -2.11
C ASP A 19 2.66 7.75 -3.03
N VAL A 20 2.15 6.56 -2.67
CA VAL A 20 1.10 5.88 -3.45
C VAL A 20 -0.16 6.76 -3.57
N GLN A 21 -0.57 7.41 -2.48
CA GLN A 21 -1.75 8.28 -2.46
C GLN A 21 -1.52 9.56 -3.28
N LEU A 22 -0.35 10.20 -3.13
CA LEU A 22 -0.02 11.43 -3.84
C LEU A 22 0.08 11.24 -5.36
N GLN A 23 0.62 10.11 -5.79
CA GLN A 23 0.74 9.77 -7.22
C GLN A 23 -0.56 9.24 -7.83
N ARG A 24 -1.62 9.02 -7.02
CA ARG A 24 -2.92 8.49 -7.45
C ARG A 24 -2.78 7.22 -8.30
N ILE A 25 -1.91 6.30 -7.85
CA ILE A 25 -1.63 5.04 -8.56
C ILE A 25 -2.89 4.17 -8.70
N PHE A 26 -3.78 4.23 -7.70
CA PHE A 26 -5.04 3.51 -7.69
C PHE A 26 -6.22 4.48 -7.85
N PRO A 27 -7.33 4.02 -8.46
CA PRO A 27 -8.54 4.84 -8.62
C PRO A 27 -9.23 5.16 -7.30
N ASP A 28 -8.97 4.38 -6.26
CA ASP A 28 -9.50 4.56 -4.92
C ASP A 28 -8.38 4.50 -3.85
N GLN A 29 -8.68 5.08 -2.70
CA GLN A 29 -7.70 5.25 -1.61
C GLN A 29 -7.51 3.99 -0.74
N LYS A 30 -8.31 2.93 -0.96
CA LYS A 30 -8.30 1.71 -0.13
C LYS A 30 -7.51 0.57 -0.77
N THR A 31 -7.45 0.51 -2.09
CA THR A 31 -6.82 -0.59 -2.84
C THR A 31 -5.41 -0.92 -2.34
N PHE A 32 -4.57 0.08 -2.05
CA PHE A 32 -3.22 -0.20 -1.56
C PHE A 32 -3.20 -0.77 -0.13
N ALA A 33 -4.12 -0.36 0.74
CA ALA A 33 -4.22 -0.92 2.08
C ALA A 33 -4.66 -2.41 2.05
N ASP A 34 -5.41 -2.80 1.01
CA ASP A 34 -5.84 -4.18 0.77
C ASP A 34 -4.77 -5.02 0.05
N CYS A 35 -3.65 -4.41 -0.37
CA CYS A 35 -2.55 -5.14 -1.00
C CYS A 35 -1.80 -6.01 0.03
N THR A 36 -1.43 -7.23 -0.37
CA THR A 36 -0.64 -8.13 0.46
C THR A 36 0.83 -8.06 0.06
N PRO A 37 1.78 -7.78 0.98
CA PRO A 37 3.21 -7.80 0.67
C PRO A 37 3.68 -9.20 0.27
N LEU A 38 4.52 -9.29 -0.77
CA LEU A 38 5.12 -10.54 -1.26
C LEU A 38 6.43 -10.90 -0.55
N PHE A 39 7.06 -9.91 0.06
CA PHE A 39 8.31 -10.02 0.82
C PHE A 39 8.10 -9.51 2.25
N PRO A 40 9.00 -9.81 3.20
CA PRO A 40 8.99 -9.16 4.51
C PRO A 40 8.92 -7.63 4.37
N VAL A 41 8.08 -6.99 5.18
CA VAL A 41 7.86 -5.53 5.14
C VAL A 41 9.18 -4.75 5.24
N ALA A 42 10.08 -5.21 6.12
CA ALA A 42 11.42 -4.67 6.27
C ALA A 42 12.19 -4.61 4.95
N GLU A 43 12.17 -5.68 4.17
CA GLU A 43 12.87 -5.80 2.90
C GLU A 43 12.24 -4.91 1.84
N ILE A 44 10.91 -4.83 1.79
CA ILE A 44 10.20 -3.93 0.86
C ILE A 44 10.58 -2.49 1.11
N ILE A 45 10.69 -2.08 2.37
CA ILE A 45 11.10 -0.73 2.78
C ILE A 45 12.54 -0.42 2.33
N GLU A 46 13.49 -1.32 2.56
CA GLU A 46 14.88 -1.11 2.11
C GLU A 46 14.96 -0.97 0.59
N ARG A 47 14.25 -1.82 -0.14
CA ARG A 47 14.15 -1.74 -1.59
C ARG A 47 13.47 -0.46 -2.06
N TYR A 48 12.45 0.00 -1.35
CA TYR A 48 11.76 1.26 -1.65
C TYR A 48 12.68 2.48 -1.46
N LYS A 49 13.50 2.49 -0.40
CA LYS A 49 14.51 3.54 -0.20
C LYS A 49 15.53 3.57 -1.33
N ALA A 50 16.02 2.41 -1.77
CA ALA A 50 16.91 2.31 -2.91
C ALA A 50 16.24 2.79 -4.21
N PHE A 51 14.98 2.42 -4.42
CA PHE A 51 14.17 2.89 -5.54
C PHE A 51 14.03 4.42 -5.55
N LYS A 52 13.74 5.03 -4.40
CA LYS A 52 13.64 6.50 -4.24
C LYS A 52 14.98 7.20 -4.51
N GLN A 53 16.08 6.61 -4.06
CA GLN A 53 17.43 7.14 -4.31
C GLN A 53 17.84 7.05 -5.79
N ALA A 54 17.36 6.05 -6.52
CA ALA A 54 17.63 5.90 -7.94
C ALA A 54 16.92 6.96 -8.81
N GLY A 55 15.83 7.55 -8.34
CA GLY A 55 15.21 8.75 -8.93
C GLY A 55 14.49 8.58 -10.28
N GLU A 56 14.59 7.41 -10.94
CA GLU A 56 14.07 7.19 -12.31
C GLU A 56 13.02 6.07 -12.42
N GLY A 57 12.46 5.61 -11.29
CA GLY A 57 11.56 4.45 -11.26
C GLY A 57 10.06 4.79 -11.30
N ASP A 58 9.26 3.90 -11.90
CA ASP A 58 7.80 3.93 -11.84
C ASP A 58 7.29 3.25 -10.55
N LEU A 59 6.50 3.99 -9.76
CA LEU A 59 6.00 3.50 -8.48
C LEU A 59 5.00 2.37 -8.65
N MET A 60 4.22 2.36 -9.75
CA MET A 60 3.29 1.26 -10.03
C MET A 60 4.04 -0.06 -10.29
N SER A 61 5.12 -0.01 -11.05
CA SER A 61 6.04 -1.14 -11.28
C SER A 61 6.65 -1.64 -9.96
N PHE A 62 7.04 -0.72 -9.07
CA PHE A 62 7.52 -1.10 -7.74
C PHE A 62 6.45 -1.85 -6.94
N ILE A 63 5.21 -1.32 -6.90
CA ILE A 63 4.10 -1.94 -6.15
C ILE A 63 3.78 -3.32 -6.69
N THR A 64 3.60 -3.45 -8.01
CA THR A 64 3.26 -4.74 -8.64
C THR A 64 4.35 -5.81 -8.51
N THR A 65 5.61 -5.40 -8.29
CA THR A 65 6.73 -6.32 -8.03
C THR A 65 6.75 -6.80 -6.58
N HIS A 66 6.35 -5.95 -5.62
CA HIS A 66 6.50 -6.22 -4.18
C HIS A 66 5.20 -6.55 -3.46
N PHE A 67 4.05 -6.30 -4.08
CA PHE A 67 2.74 -6.50 -3.51
C PHE A 67 1.83 -7.26 -4.47
N ARG A 68 0.99 -8.11 -3.89
CA ARG A 68 -0.15 -8.71 -4.57
C ARG A 68 -1.34 -7.77 -4.44
N LEU A 69 -1.86 -7.31 -5.58
CA LEU A 69 -3.10 -6.52 -5.61
C LEU A 69 -4.29 -7.36 -5.13
N PRO A 70 -5.26 -6.75 -4.44
CA PRO A 70 -6.48 -7.44 -4.06
C PRO A 70 -7.23 -7.90 -5.30
N LYS A 71 -7.90 -9.06 -5.21
CA LYS A 71 -8.86 -9.44 -6.25
C LYS A 71 -10.01 -8.43 -6.20
N PRO A 72 -10.50 -7.92 -7.35
CA PRO A 72 -11.66 -7.06 -7.35
C PRO A 72 -12.81 -7.81 -6.68
N ILE A 73 -13.21 -7.33 -5.50
CA ILE A 73 -14.44 -7.79 -4.88
C ILE A 73 -15.55 -7.15 -5.70
N PRO A 74 -16.47 -7.92 -6.31
CA PRO A 74 -17.62 -7.33 -6.96
C PRO A 74 -18.34 -6.48 -5.92
N GLN A 75 -18.37 -5.16 -6.10
CA GLN A 75 -19.23 -4.34 -5.26
C GLN A 75 -20.66 -4.76 -5.56
N PRO A 76 -21.46 -5.12 -4.54
CA PRO A 76 -22.86 -5.42 -4.76
C PRO A 76 -23.50 -4.22 -5.46
N LYS A 77 -24.21 -4.48 -6.57
CA LYS A 77 -24.83 -3.42 -7.39
C LYS A 77 -25.93 -2.66 -6.64
N GLU A 78 -26.35 -3.17 -5.49
CA GLU A 78 -27.37 -2.57 -4.65
C GLU A 78 -26.71 -2.02 -3.38
N PRO A 79 -26.89 -0.73 -3.06
CA PRO A 79 -26.48 -0.20 -1.76
C PRO A 79 -27.24 -0.94 -0.66
N TRP A 80 -26.57 -1.15 0.48
CA TRP A 80 -27.10 -1.87 1.63
C TRP A 80 -28.51 -1.41 2.00
N ASN A 81 -29.51 -2.23 1.67
CA ASN A 81 -30.86 -2.13 2.21
C ASN A 81 -30.95 -3.06 3.42
N PHE A 82 -30.31 -2.66 4.52
CA PHE A 82 -30.62 -3.28 5.81
C PHE A 82 -32.01 -2.79 6.22
N PRO A 83 -32.98 -3.68 6.47
CA PRO A 83 -34.17 -3.30 7.21
C PRO A 83 -33.68 -2.74 8.55
N ILE A 84 -33.93 -1.46 8.79
CA ILE A 84 -33.87 -0.93 10.15
C ILE A 84 -35.15 -1.49 10.76
N ASP A 85 -35.04 -2.57 11.53
CA ASP A 85 -36.15 -2.99 12.38
C ASP A 85 -36.40 -1.82 13.36
N GLU A 86 -37.59 -1.20 13.27
CA GLU A 86 -38.04 -0.04 14.07
C GLU A 86 -38.04 -0.30 15.59
#